data_AF-A0A254N5K0-F1
#
_entry.id   AF-A0A254N5K0-F1
#
_cell.length_a   1.000
_cell.length_b   1.000
_cell.length_c   1.000
_cell.angle_alpha   90.00
_cell.angle_beta   90.00
_cell.angle_gamma   90.00
#
_symmetry.space_group_name_H-M   'P 1'
#
loop_
_entity.id
_entity.type
_entity.pdbx_description
1 polymer ?
#
loop_
_entity_poly.entity_id
_entity_poly.type
_entity_poly.pdbx_seq_one_letter_code
_entity_poly.pdbx_strand_id
1 'polypeptide(L)'
;MALAATMAAAFITTAQAAPDFPRAGLVSQDSPLRGAPRDTASLQAQMGRGEALEIRGERGDHWQVWDYRRERGGWLRKSQVLLLPRGDGASAELLAQLRLARQQWGTEGLGLGLAAAYVQAATPAELASPGGAEALEAMGLFAERIADRASLPAARPGEGQLAAQLDVAARYGLKFEQFELDEGRVQVCYEGEAFRRVLAVGGTPEQRARAALALTRPECLSPRATPREAEARDQWRQQVLAQVDAAGLPVHWKNRLLMRRAAVSASLAFAHARRGLAPEPVPGLAEFAGIVPTELTEDDQPAYAEAAMRVNAARWLGSPAGARDFGPVQLTLVAGADGERCVELKDAGRLVARRCSYGQVAIASATMNREGRALTLAAQPLDGWRELWVFRKTREGWRVEVLPPAAAQPGLGVAEFAGWVPGGTQMLLAREVRAEGKYRRSFELVSIDTLATERQAAEPAQMGAFQRWADPAWRGASPIRR
;
A
#
# COMPACT_ATOMS: atom_id res chain seq x y z
N MET A 1 66.75 -22.71 53.94
CA MET A 1 66.89 -23.14 52.53
C MET A 1 65.60 -23.86 52.15
N ALA A 2 64.90 -23.35 51.12
CA ALA A 2 63.85 -23.94 50.27
C ALA A 2 62.80 -24.90 50.90
N LEU A 3 61.51 -24.55 51.02
CA LEU A 3 60.48 -24.64 49.96
C LEU A 3 60.47 -25.99 49.22
N ALA A 4 59.47 -26.83 49.49
CA ALA A 4 59.01 -27.87 48.58
C ALA A 4 57.48 -27.85 48.55
N ALA A 5 56.95 -27.52 47.37
CA ALA A 5 55.55 -27.30 47.07
C ALA A 5 54.88 -28.59 46.58
N THR A 6 53.59 -28.70 46.93
CA THR A 6 52.46 -29.37 46.24
C THR A 6 52.71 -30.15 44.95
N MET A 7 52.08 -31.33 44.84
CA MET A 7 51.27 -31.66 43.66
C MET A 7 50.12 -32.61 44.03
N ALA A 8 48.91 -32.07 44.03
CA ALA A 8 47.67 -32.81 44.02
C ALA A 8 47.45 -33.39 42.60
N ALA A 9 47.19 -34.68 42.51
CA ALA A 9 46.84 -35.35 41.27
C ALA A 9 45.42 -34.90 40.85
N ALA A 10 45.35 -34.08 39.80
CA ALA A 10 44.10 -33.72 39.16
C ALA A 10 43.57 -34.91 38.35
N PHE A 11 42.41 -35.42 38.75
CA PHE A 11 41.52 -36.19 37.86
C PHE A 11 41.11 -35.27 36.71
N ILE A 12 41.75 -35.41 35.55
CA ILE A 12 41.24 -34.86 34.30
C ILE A 12 40.09 -35.77 33.87
N THR A 13 38.89 -35.49 34.37
CA THR A 13 37.67 -35.89 33.69
C THR A 13 37.68 -35.19 32.34
N THR A 14 37.89 -35.95 31.28
CA THR A 14 37.60 -35.51 29.92
C THR A 14 36.16 -35.03 29.91
N ALA A 15 35.97 -33.73 29.73
CA ALA A 15 34.66 -33.18 29.42
C ALA A 15 34.20 -33.84 28.13
N GLN A 16 33.29 -34.80 28.23
CA GLN A 16 32.54 -35.29 27.09
C GLN A 16 31.88 -34.08 26.44
N ALA A 17 32.22 -33.83 25.17
CA ALA A 17 31.51 -32.89 24.35
C ALA A 17 30.01 -33.11 24.56
N ALA A 18 29.28 -32.03 24.84
CA ALA A 18 27.83 -32.06 24.84
C ALA A 18 27.36 -32.76 23.55
N PRO A 19 26.31 -33.60 23.59
CA PRO A 19 25.85 -34.31 22.40
C PRO A 19 25.61 -33.30 21.28
N ASP A 20 26.13 -33.64 20.11
CA ASP A 20 25.91 -32.99 18.82
C ASP A 20 24.46 -32.48 18.76
N PHE A 21 24.25 -31.18 18.61
CA PHE A 21 22.91 -30.58 18.52
C PHE A 21 22.06 -31.43 17.54
N PRO A 22 20.82 -31.80 17.89
CA PRO A 22 20.07 -32.78 17.11
C PRO A 22 19.96 -32.28 15.67
N ARG A 23 20.25 -33.18 14.71
CA ARG A 23 20.24 -32.83 13.28
C ARG A 23 18.86 -32.27 12.94
N ALA A 24 18.81 -31.12 12.28
CA ALA A 24 17.55 -30.49 11.88
C ALA A 24 17.31 -30.67 10.38
N GLY A 25 16.04 -30.67 9.99
CA GLY A 25 15.63 -30.72 8.59
C GLY A 25 14.37 -29.91 8.33
N LEU A 26 14.12 -29.63 7.06
CA LEU A 26 12.88 -29.05 6.56
C LEU A 26 12.17 -30.07 5.67
N VAL A 27 10.85 -30.11 5.73
CA VAL A 27 10.05 -30.86 4.76
C VAL A 27 10.24 -30.23 3.37
N SER A 28 10.77 -30.97 2.40
CA SER A 28 11.08 -30.42 1.06
C SER A 28 9.85 -30.30 0.17
N GLN A 29 8.82 -31.12 0.40
CA GLN A 29 7.54 -31.16 -0.32
C GLN A 29 6.45 -31.71 0.60
N ASP A 30 5.19 -31.34 0.38
CA ASP A 30 4.07 -31.80 1.20
C ASP A 30 4.07 -33.33 1.29
N SER A 31 4.21 -33.88 2.50
CA SER A 31 4.55 -35.30 2.70
C SER A 31 3.81 -35.93 3.89
N PRO A 32 3.40 -37.21 3.78
CA PRO A 32 2.74 -37.90 4.89
C PRO A 32 3.76 -38.36 5.93
N LEU A 33 3.61 -37.92 7.17
CA LEU A 33 4.34 -38.48 8.32
C LEU A 33 3.78 -39.88 8.63
N ARG A 34 4.63 -40.90 8.62
CA ARG A 34 4.22 -42.31 8.77
C ARG A 34 4.62 -42.89 10.13
N GLY A 35 3.86 -43.86 10.63
CA GLY A 35 4.16 -44.53 11.91
C GLY A 35 5.37 -45.49 11.86
N ALA A 36 5.80 -45.89 10.67
CA ALA A 36 6.93 -46.81 10.45
C ALA A 36 7.64 -46.48 9.13
N PRO A 37 8.90 -46.93 8.91
CA PRO A 37 9.69 -46.61 7.72
C PRO A 37 9.29 -47.45 6.49
N ARG A 38 8.03 -47.31 6.06
CA ARG A 38 7.44 -47.92 4.86
C ARG A 38 6.21 -47.12 4.41
N ASP A 39 5.96 -47.05 3.11
CA ASP A 39 4.86 -46.22 2.56
C ASP A 39 3.47 -46.68 2.96
N THR A 40 3.32 -47.99 3.21
CA THR A 40 2.06 -48.61 3.63
C THR A 40 1.75 -48.45 5.12
N ALA A 41 2.64 -47.81 5.89
CA ALA A 41 2.41 -47.57 7.30
C ALA A 41 1.27 -46.55 7.51
N SER A 42 0.65 -46.62 8.69
CA SER A 42 -0.42 -45.70 9.10
C SER A 42 0.05 -44.24 8.99
N LEU A 43 -0.80 -43.40 8.39
CA LEU A 43 -0.61 -41.96 8.37
C LEU A 43 -0.75 -41.41 9.79
N GLN A 44 0.25 -40.67 10.26
CA GLN A 44 0.28 -40.02 11.56
C GLN A 44 -0.12 -38.54 11.47
N ALA A 45 0.35 -37.85 10.43
CA ALA A 45 0.03 -36.46 10.12
C ALA A 45 0.36 -36.16 8.65
N GLN A 46 -0.23 -35.10 8.09
CA GLN A 46 0.25 -34.50 6.85
C GLN A 46 1.22 -33.36 7.20
N MET A 47 2.41 -33.40 6.60
CA MET A 47 3.44 -32.38 6.79
C MET A 47 3.44 -31.40 5.63
N GLY A 48 3.48 -30.12 5.94
CA GLY A 48 3.58 -29.04 4.96
C GLY A 48 5.03 -28.82 4.53
N ARG A 49 5.24 -28.50 3.25
CA ARG A 49 6.54 -28.06 2.74
C ARG A 49 7.05 -26.85 3.53
N GLY A 50 8.28 -26.97 4.00
CA GLY A 50 8.95 -25.98 4.82
C GLY A 50 8.73 -26.11 6.31
N GLU A 51 7.98 -27.10 6.80
CA GLU A 51 7.91 -27.37 8.24
C GLU A 51 9.27 -27.88 8.76
N ALA A 52 9.71 -27.33 9.90
CA ALA A 52 10.93 -27.75 10.59
C ALA A 52 10.74 -29.06 11.36
N LEU A 53 11.79 -29.88 11.35
CA LEU A 53 11.85 -31.21 11.94
C LEU A 53 13.16 -31.40 12.69
N GLU A 54 13.09 -32.15 13.79
CA GLU A 54 14.26 -32.76 14.42
C GLU A 54 14.46 -34.16 13.84
N ILE A 55 15.68 -34.50 13.43
CA ILE A 55 16.08 -35.80 12.93
C ILE A 55 16.67 -36.61 14.09
N ARG A 56 16.01 -37.70 14.46
CA ARG A 56 16.37 -38.55 15.62
C ARG A 56 17.05 -39.86 15.24
N GLY A 57 16.96 -40.27 13.99
CA GLY A 57 17.54 -41.53 13.53
C GLY A 57 17.28 -41.80 12.06
N GLU A 58 17.81 -42.89 11.54
CA GLU A 58 17.61 -43.33 10.17
C GLU A 58 17.37 -44.83 10.06
N ARG A 59 16.58 -45.22 9.06
CA ARG A 59 16.40 -46.63 8.67
C ARG A 59 16.14 -46.73 7.19
N GLY A 60 17.09 -47.31 6.45
CA GLY A 60 17.04 -47.38 4.99
C GLY A 60 16.85 -45.99 4.38
N ASP A 61 15.83 -45.85 3.53
CA ASP A 61 15.47 -44.61 2.84
C ASP A 61 14.57 -43.68 3.66
N HIS A 62 14.51 -43.85 4.99
CA HIS A 62 13.67 -43.04 5.86
C HIS A 62 14.46 -42.36 6.99
N TRP A 63 14.07 -41.12 7.29
CA TRP A 63 14.43 -40.42 8.52
C TRP A 63 13.37 -40.68 9.59
N GLN A 64 13.81 -40.95 10.82
CA GLN A 64 12.98 -40.82 12.00
C GLN A 64 13.00 -39.36 12.43
N VAL A 65 11.82 -38.74 12.50
CA VAL A 65 11.68 -37.30 12.72
C VAL A 65 10.75 -37.01 13.89
N TRP A 66 10.90 -35.81 14.46
CA TRP A 66 10.00 -35.24 15.46
C TRP A 66 9.55 -33.84 15.05
N ASP A 67 8.24 -33.61 15.00
CA ASP A 67 7.62 -32.29 14.86
C ASP A 67 7.27 -31.75 16.25
N TYR A 68 7.95 -30.68 16.66
CA TYR A 68 7.72 -30.04 17.96
C TYR A 68 6.35 -29.37 18.07
N ARG A 69 5.79 -28.82 16.98
CA ARG A 69 4.50 -28.12 17.06
C ARG A 69 3.34 -29.09 17.25
N ARG A 70 3.46 -30.29 16.71
CA ARG A 70 2.45 -31.36 16.86
C ARG A 70 2.78 -32.35 17.96
N GLU A 71 3.94 -32.18 18.62
CA GLU A 71 4.51 -33.11 19.60
C GLU A 71 4.44 -34.57 19.11
N ARG A 72 4.82 -34.78 17.84
CA ARG A 72 4.58 -36.05 17.15
C ARG A 72 5.82 -36.54 16.42
N GLY A 73 6.17 -37.79 16.70
CA GLY A 73 7.22 -38.52 16.01
C GLY A 73 6.68 -39.34 14.84
N GLY A 74 7.54 -39.62 13.87
CA GLY A 74 7.22 -40.52 12.78
C GLY A 74 8.39 -40.70 11.82
N TRP A 75 8.07 -41.18 10.63
CA TRP A 75 9.03 -41.47 9.57
C TRP A 75 8.65 -40.74 8.29
N LEU A 76 9.66 -40.15 7.64
CA LEU A 76 9.56 -39.52 6.31
C LEU A 76 10.62 -40.12 5.39
N ARG A 77 10.39 -40.14 4.08
CA ARG A 77 11.43 -40.55 3.14
C ARG A 77 12.57 -39.53 3.16
N LYS A 78 13.80 -40.00 2.95
CA LYS A 78 14.99 -39.13 2.85
C LYS A 78 14.83 -38.08 1.76
N SER A 79 14.20 -38.41 0.62
CA SER A 79 13.91 -37.48 -0.48
C SER A 79 12.89 -36.39 -0.12
N GLN A 80 12.14 -36.53 0.98
CA GLN A 80 11.13 -35.58 1.45
C GLN A 80 11.67 -34.61 2.52
N VAL A 81 12.94 -34.75 2.90
CA VAL A 81 13.57 -33.95 3.95
C VAL A 81 14.84 -33.30 3.41
N LEU A 82 14.86 -31.98 3.44
CA LEU A 82 16.06 -31.18 3.23
C LEU A 82 16.79 -31.06 4.55
N LEU A 83 17.97 -31.66 4.67
CA LEU A 83 18.80 -31.52 5.87
C LEU A 83 19.36 -30.10 5.95
N LEU A 84 19.36 -29.52 7.15
CA LEU A 84 19.95 -28.20 7.37
C LEU A 84 21.47 -28.31 7.58
N PRO A 85 22.27 -27.44 6.94
CA PRO A 85 23.72 -27.43 7.14
C PRO A 85 24.07 -27.02 8.57
N ARG A 86 25.25 -27.48 9.04
CA ARG A 86 25.76 -27.23 10.40
C ARG A 86 27.22 -26.80 10.35
N GLY A 87 27.63 -26.05 11.36
CA GLY A 87 29.01 -25.60 11.53
C GLY A 87 29.37 -24.41 10.63
N ASP A 88 30.67 -24.20 10.45
CA ASP A 88 31.21 -23.06 9.71
C ASP A 88 30.69 -23.05 8.26
N GLY A 89 30.17 -21.90 7.82
CA GLY A 89 29.63 -21.72 6.47
C GLY A 89 28.15 -22.10 6.30
N ALA A 90 27.49 -22.64 7.33
CA ALA A 90 26.07 -23.01 7.25
C ALA A 90 25.16 -21.84 6.83
N SER A 91 25.39 -20.64 7.38
CA SER A 91 24.66 -19.42 7.01
C SER A 91 24.77 -19.09 5.51
N ALA A 92 25.97 -19.25 4.93
CA ALA A 92 26.19 -18.98 3.50
C ALA A 92 25.49 -20.01 2.62
N GLU A 93 25.52 -21.29 3.00
CA GLU A 93 24.81 -22.35 2.29
C GLU A 93 23.29 -22.14 2.36
N LEU A 94 22.74 -21.77 3.52
CA LEU A 94 21.33 -21.45 3.69
C LEU A 94 20.89 -20.29 2.78
N LEU A 95 21.70 -19.23 2.67
CA LEU A 95 21.42 -18.13 1.73
C LEU A 95 21.43 -18.61 0.27
N ALA A 96 22.35 -19.48 -0.11
CA ALA A 96 22.40 -20.03 -1.46
C ALA A 96 21.13 -20.83 -1.79
N GLN A 97 20.69 -21.70 -0.87
CA GLN A 97 19.45 -22.46 -1.02
C GLN A 97 18.21 -21.54 -1.04
N LEU A 98 18.18 -20.51 -0.18
CA LEU A 98 17.11 -19.52 -0.11
C LEU A 98 16.96 -18.74 -1.42
N ARG A 99 18.08 -18.34 -2.04
CA ARG A 99 18.09 -17.65 -3.35
C ARG A 99 17.45 -18.49 -4.43
N LEU A 100 17.69 -19.80 -4.45
CA LEU A 100 17.03 -20.72 -5.38
C LEU A 100 15.54 -20.82 -5.09
N ALA A 101 15.16 -21.02 -3.83
CA ALA A 101 13.75 -21.12 -3.43
C ALA A 101 12.94 -19.87 -3.81
N ARG A 102 13.55 -18.68 -3.75
CA ARG A 102 12.93 -17.39 -4.11
C ARG A 102 12.50 -17.29 -5.57
N GLN A 103 13.18 -18.00 -6.48
CA GLN A 103 12.89 -18.00 -7.92
C GLN A 103 11.72 -18.91 -8.30
N GLN A 104 11.30 -19.80 -7.40
CA GLN A 104 10.26 -20.78 -7.66
C GLN A 104 8.94 -20.31 -7.03
N TRP A 105 7.85 -20.45 -7.78
CA TRP A 105 6.50 -20.20 -7.26
C TRP A 105 5.97 -21.46 -6.58
N GLY A 106 5.23 -21.30 -5.49
CA GLY A 106 4.70 -22.42 -4.70
C GLY A 106 5.64 -22.89 -3.58
N THR A 107 6.94 -22.62 -3.68
CA THR A 107 7.95 -22.99 -2.67
C THR A 107 7.99 -22.06 -1.47
N GLU A 108 7.01 -21.16 -1.30
CA GLU A 108 7.05 -20.12 -0.26
C GLU A 108 7.23 -20.72 1.14
N GLY A 109 6.57 -21.84 1.45
CA GLY A 109 6.77 -22.54 2.72
C GLY A 109 8.21 -23.01 2.93
N LEU A 110 8.84 -23.63 1.92
CA LEU A 110 10.26 -24.04 1.99
C LEU A 110 11.18 -22.83 2.14
N GLY A 111 10.92 -21.76 1.38
CA GLY A 111 11.66 -20.52 1.47
C GLY A 111 11.57 -19.86 2.86
N LEU A 112 10.39 -19.90 3.49
CA LEU A 112 10.20 -19.45 4.86
C LEU A 112 11.01 -20.29 5.85
N GLY A 113 10.99 -21.62 5.70
CA GLY A 113 11.80 -22.52 6.53
C GLY A 113 13.30 -22.27 6.39
N LEU A 114 13.80 -22.05 5.16
CA LEU A 114 15.19 -21.72 4.90
C LEU A 114 15.59 -20.36 5.48
N ALA A 115 14.74 -19.33 5.33
CA ALA A 115 14.98 -18.01 5.91
C ALA A 115 14.96 -18.05 7.45
N ALA A 116 14.04 -18.81 8.05
CA ALA A 116 13.99 -18.99 9.50
C ALA A 116 15.21 -19.76 10.02
N ALA A 117 15.65 -20.81 9.31
CA ALA A 117 16.87 -21.53 9.61
C ALA A 117 18.10 -20.62 9.54
N TYR A 118 18.17 -19.73 8.53
CA TYR A 118 19.23 -18.73 8.45
C TYR A 118 19.20 -17.80 9.66
N VAL A 119 18.03 -17.26 10.02
CA VAL A 119 17.90 -16.35 11.18
C VAL A 119 18.31 -17.03 12.49
N GLN A 120 18.07 -18.33 12.63
CA GLN A 120 18.47 -19.11 13.81
C GLN A 120 19.97 -19.43 13.83
N ALA A 121 20.57 -19.68 12.66
CA ALA A 121 21.98 -20.06 12.56
C ALA A 121 22.94 -18.86 12.55
N ALA A 122 22.50 -17.73 12.03
CA ALA A 122 23.34 -16.56 11.82
C ALA A 122 23.69 -15.85 13.14
N THR A 123 24.95 -15.44 13.25
CA THR A 123 25.44 -14.57 14.31
C THR A 123 24.84 -13.15 14.21
N PRO A 124 24.88 -12.33 15.27
CA PRO A 124 24.42 -10.94 15.19
C PRO A 124 25.10 -10.12 14.08
N ALA A 125 26.39 -10.39 13.81
CA ALA A 125 27.13 -9.73 12.74
C ALA A 125 26.64 -10.16 11.36
N GLU A 126 26.36 -11.45 11.15
CA GLU A 126 25.78 -11.95 9.90
C GLU A 126 24.34 -11.43 9.71
N LEU A 127 23.55 -11.37 10.78
CA LEU A 127 22.20 -10.81 10.76
C LEU A 127 22.20 -9.32 10.39
N ALA A 128 23.21 -8.57 10.85
CA ALA A 128 23.40 -7.16 10.52
C ALA A 128 24.00 -6.93 9.12
N SER A 129 24.37 -7.99 8.40
CA SER A 129 25.01 -7.92 7.09
C SER A 129 23.97 -7.81 5.95
N PRO A 130 24.42 -7.52 4.71
CA PRO A 130 23.55 -7.62 3.52
C PRO A 130 22.89 -9.00 3.36
N GLY A 131 23.54 -10.08 3.79
CA GLY A 131 22.96 -11.43 3.78
C GLY A 131 21.79 -11.56 4.76
N GLY A 132 21.89 -10.95 5.94
CA GLY A 132 20.79 -10.89 6.90
C GLY A 132 19.61 -10.08 6.39
N ALA A 133 19.87 -8.93 5.76
CA ALA A 133 18.84 -8.15 5.08
C ALA A 133 18.17 -8.94 3.94
N GLU A 134 18.94 -9.70 3.15
CA GLU A 134 18.40 -10.57 2.09
C GLU A 134 17.49 -11.67 2.65
N ALA A 135 17.87 -12.32 3.76
CA ALA A 135 17.06 -13.36 4.37
C ALA A 135 15.73 -12.82 4.92
N LEU A 136 15.77 -11.67 5.61
CA LEU A 136 14.58 -10.99 6.14
C LEU A 136 13.68 -10.47 5.01
N GLU A 137 14.25 -9.90 3.95
CA GLU A 137 13.49 -9.48 2.78
C GLU A 137 12.80 -10.69 2.11
N ALA A 138 13.52 -11.80 1.92
CA ALA A 138 12.96 -13.01 1.33
C ALA A 138 11.78 -13.55 2.18
N MET A 139 11.93 -13.56 3.51
CA MET A 139 10.85 -13.94 4.42
C MET A 139 9.60 -13.07 4.22
N GLY A 140 9.78 -11.74 4.14
CA GLY A 140 8.68 -10.82 3.84
C GLY A 140 8.06 -11.06 2.47
N LEU A 141 8.86 -11.25 1.42
CA LEU A 141 8.36 -11.51 0.07
C LEU A 141 7.55 -12.80 -0.04
N PHE A 142 7.97 -13.87 0.64
CA PHE A 142 7.20 -15.11 0.69
C PHE A 142 5.87 -14.92 1.42
N ALA A 143 5.86 -14.15 2.51
CA ALA A 143 4.63 -13.80 3.23
C ALA A 143 3.67 -13.01 2.33
N GLU A 144 4.16 -11.99 1.61
CA GLU A 144 3.35 -11.22 0.66
C GLU A 144 2.77 -12.11 -0.45
N ARG A 145 3.56 -13.01 -1.04
CA ARG A 145 3.06 -13.95 -2.06
C ARG A 145 1.95 -14.86 -1.51
N ILE A 146 2.08 -15.33 -0.26
CA ILE A 146 1.04 -16.12 0.39
C ILE A 146 -0.21 -15.27 0.60
N ALA A 147 -0.07 -14.05 1.10
CA ALA A 147 -1.17 -13.11 1.33
C ALA A 147 -1.90 -12.74 0.03
N ASP A 148 -1.16 -12.45 -1.05
CA ASP A 148 -1.72 -12.12 -2.37
C ASP A 148 -2.51 -13.29 -2.95
N ARG A 149 -1.99 -14.53 -2.87
CA ARG A 149 -2.75 -15.72 -3.28
C ARG A 149 -3.99 -15.93 -2.44
N ALA A 150 -3.90 -15.69 -1.13
CA ALA A 150 -5.04 -15.81 -0.22
C ALA A 150 -6.11 -14.73 -0.44
N SER A 151 -5.75 -13.64 -1.11
CA SER A 151 -6.65 -12.53 -1.44
C SER A 151 -7.31 -12.65 -2.83
N LEU A 152 -6.99 -13.69 -3.60
CA LEU A 152 -7.63 -13.93 -4.89
C LEU A 152 -9.11 -14.25 -4.70
N PRO A 153 -10.02 -13.81 -5.60
CA PRO A 153 -11.47 -14.03 -5.43
C PRO A 153 -11.89 -15.50 -5.28
N ALA A 154 -11.17 -16.42 -5.91
CA ALA A 154 -11.44 -17.87 -5.83
C ALA A 154 -10.61 -18.59 -4.75
N ALA A 155 -9.82 -17.86 -3.97
CA ALA A 155 -8.97 -18.45 -2.95
C ALA A 155 -9.81 -19.06 -1.82
N ARG A 156 -9.30 -20.16 -1.26
CA ARG A 156 -9.82 -20.76 -0.03
C ARG A 156 -8.69 -20.84 0.98
N PRO A 157 -8.44 -19.77 1.74
CA PRO A 157 -7.30 -19.69 2.66
C PRO A 157 -7.28 -20.81 3.71
N GLY A 158 -8.44 -21.35 4.07
CA GLY A 158 -8.58 -22.46 5.01
C GLY A 158 -8.43 -23.87 4.42
N GLU A 159 -8.17 -24.02 3.11
CA GLU A 159 -8.13 -25.32 2.45
C GLU A 159 -6.79 -25.62 1.74
N GLY A 160 -6.45 -26.92 1.68
CA GLY A 160 -5.39 -27.45 0.83
C GLY A 160 -4.00 -26.88 1.10
N GLN A 161 -3.25 -26.64 0.01
CA GLN A 161 -1.87 -26.17 0.08
C GLN A 161 -1.74 -24.76 0.66
N LEU A 162 -2.73 -23.89 0.43
CA LEU A 162 -2.70 -22.53 0.92
C LEU A 162 -2.84 -22.47 2.45
N ALA A 163 -3.72 -23.28 3.02
CA ALA A 163 -3.82 -23.45 4.48
C ALA A 163 -2.51 -23.96 5.08
N ALA A 164 -1.90 -24.96 4.45
CA ALA A 164 -0.61 -25.48 4.89
C ALA A 164 0.50 -24.41 4.88
N GLN A 165 0.53 -23.54 3.87
CA GLN A 165 1.50 -22.45 3.80
C GLN A 165 1.25 -21.35 4.84
N LEU A 166 -0.01 -21.00 5.10
CA LEU A 166 -0.37 -20.08 6.18
C LEU A 166 0.02 -20.66 7.55
N ASP A 167 -0.19 -21.95 7.77
CA ASP A 167 0.23 -22.66 8.98
C ASP A 167 1.76 -22.63 9.15
N VAL A 168 2.52 -22.90 8.07
CA VAL A 168 3.99 -22.82 8.05
C VAL A 168 4.44 -21.40 8.36
N ALA A 169 3.84 -20.38 7.73
CA ALA A 169 4.18 -18.99 8.01
C ALA A 169 3.93 -18.62 9.49
N ALA A 170 2.80 -19.07 10.05
CA ALA A 170 2.51 -18.89 11.47
C ALA A 170 3.51 -19.62 12.39
N ARG A 171 4.08 -20.77 11.99
CA ARG A 171 5.17 -21.44 12.75
C ARG A 171 6.38 -20.54 12.92
N TYR A 172 6.66 -19.73 11.91
CA TYR A 172 7.80 -18.84 11.87
C TYR A 172 7.49 -17.43 12.39
N GLY A 173 6.36 -17.26 13.10
CA GLY A 173 5.98 -16.01 13.75
C GLY A 173 5.35 -14.97 12.83
N LEU A 174 5.09 -15.32 11.56
CA LEU A 174 4.47 -14.40 10.61
C LEU A 174 2.97 -14.33 10.85
N LYS A 175 2.46 -13.09 10.95
CA LYS A 175 1.06 -12.81 11.23
C LYS A 175 0.37 -12.19 10.01
N PHE A 176 -0.87 -12.60 9.81
CA PHE A 176 -1.71 -12.10 8.72
C PHE A 176 -3.00 -11.51 9.30
N GLU A 177 -3.33 -10.30 8.88
CA GLU A 177 -4.61 -9.66 9.10
C GLU A 177 -5.55 -10.00 7.94
N GLN A 178 -6.84 -10.13 8.23
CA GLN A 178 -7.86 -10.43 7.22
C GLN A 178 -8.96 -9.38 7.28
N PHE A 179 -9.32 -8.84 6.14
CA PHE A 179 -10.39 -7.86 5.99
C PHE A 179 -11.44 -8.42 5.04
N GLU A 180 -12.69 -8.45 5.50
CA GLU A 180 -13.82 -8.65 4.61
C GLU A 180 -14.05 -7.36 3.81
N LEU A 181 -13.91 -7.46 2.49
CA LEU A 181 -14.27 -6.43 1.55
C LEU A 181 -15.75 -6.58 1.16
N ASP A 182 -16.26 -5.57 0.46
CA ASP A 182 -17.57 -5.67 -0.19
C ASP A 182 -17.61 -6.87 -1.15
N GLU A 183 -18.81 -7.41 -1.37
CA GLU A 183 -19.06 -8.60 -2.22
C GLU A 183 -18.49 -9.93 -1.66
N GLY A 184 -18.13 -9.98 -0.37
CA GLY A 184 -17.72 -11.21 0.32
C GLY A 184 -16.28 -11.65 0.01
N ARG A 185 -15.49 -10.79 -0.63
CA ARG A 185 -14.06 -11.03 -0.86
C ARG A 185 -13.27 -10.85 0.43
N VAL A 186 -12.24 -11.66 0.65
CA VAL A 186 -11.32 -11.51 1.78
C VAL A 186 -10.00 -10.97 1.26
N GLN A 187 -9.53 -9.87 1.86
CA GLN A 187 -8.17 -9.37 1.69
C GLN A 187 -7.32 -9.87 2.85
N VAL A 188 -6.27 -10.62 2.54
CA VAL A 188 -5.28 -11.08 3.52
C VAL A 188 -4.04 -10.21 3.39
N CYS A 189 -3.52 -9.74 4.51
CA CYS A 189 -2.39 -8.82 4.56
C CYS A 189 -1.37 -9.29 5.59
N TYR A 190 -0.11 -9.40 5.18
CA TYR A 190 0.96 -9.69 6.11
C TYR A 190 1.26 -8.45 6.99
N GLU A 191 1.46 -8.67 8.29
CA GLU A 191 1.72 -7.58 9.24
C GLU A 191 3.04 -6.83 8.96
N GLY A 192 3.97 -7.49 8.26
CA GLY A 192 5.20 -6.86 7.79
C GLY A 192 6.40 -6.92 8.75
N GLU A 193 6.39 -7.76 9.80
CA GLU A 193 7.48 -7.80 10.80
C GLU A 193 8.87 -7.93 10.18
N ALA A 194 9.05 -8.86 9.25
CA ALA A 194 10.30 -9.07 8.52
C ALA A 194 10.75 -7.81 7.75
N PHE A 195 9.82 -7.06 7.14
CA PHE A 195 10.15 -5.80 6.47
C PHE A 195 10.53 -4.69 7.46
N ARG A 196 9.90 -4.63 8.64
CA ARG A 196 10.34 -3.71 9.70
C ARG A 196 11.77 -4.01 10.14
N ARG A 197 12.13 -5.30 10.24
CA ARG A 197 13.51 -5.73 10.53
C ARG A 197 14.48 -5.35 9.40
N VAL A 198 14.10 -5.45 8.13
CA VAL A 198 14.92 -4.96 7.00
C VAL A 198 15.22 -3.45 7.14
N LEU A 199 14.21 -2.65 7.50
CA LEU A 199 14.39 -1.20 7.71
C LEU A 199 15.30 -0.90 8.91
N ALA A 200 15.29 -1.74 9.95
CA ALA A 200 16.14 -1.60 11.13
C ALA A 200 17.59 -2.04 10.89
N VAL A 201 17.81 -3.16 10.18
CA VAL A 201 19.14 -3.73 9.92
C VAL A 201 19.94 -2.91 8.90
N GLY A 202 19.26 -2.27 7.93
CA GLY A 202 19.93 -1.45 6.92
C GLY A 202 20.31 -2.24 5.66
N GLY A 203 19.31 -2.79 4.95
CA GLY A 203 19.49 -3.38 3.61
C GLY A 203 19.85 -2.36 2.52
N THR A 204 20.03 -2.83 1.28
CA THR A 204 20.29 -1.93 0.13
C THR A 204 19.15 -0.91 -0.05
N PRO A 205 19.38 0.22 -0.75
CA PRO A 205 18.32 1.20 -1.01
C PRO A 205 17.05 0.57 -1.59
N GLU A 206 17.18 -0.37 -2.53
CA GLU A 206 16.06 -1.08 -3.15
C GLU A 206 15.32 -2.00 -2.17
N GLN A 207 16.05 -2.70 -1.29
CA GLN A 207 15.43 -3.55 -0.27
C GLN A 207 14.64 -2.71 0.73
N ARG A 208 15.20 -1.57 1.15
CA ARG A 208 14.51 -0.62 2.02
C ARG A 208 13.27 -0.03 1.35
N ALA A 209 13.37 0.35 0.07
CA ALA A 209 12.23 0.83 -0.71
C ALA A 209 11.13 -0.23 -0.81
N ARG A 210 11.48 -1.48 -1.11
CA ARG A 210 10.52 -2.60 -1.18
C ARG A 210 9.86 -2.87 0.16
N ALA A 211 10.64 -2.89 1.24
CA ALA A 211 10.13 -3.05 2.60
C ALA A 211 9.13 -1.94 2.98
N ALA A 212 9.47 -0.69 2.72
CA ALA A 212 8.59 0.44 2.99
C ALA A 212 7.30 0.40 2.14
N LEU A 213 7.40 0.03 0.86
CA LEU A 213 6.25 -0.11 -0.02
C LEU A 213 5.31 -1.26 0.40
N ALA A 214 5.87 -2.40 0.81
CA ALA A 214 5.11 -3.53 1.32
C ALA A 214 4.39 -3.21 2.65
N LEU A 215 5.08 -2.50 3.56
CA LEU A 215 4.48 -2.06 4.83
C LEU A 215 3.33 -1.05 4.64
N THR A 216 3.29 -0.34 3.50
CA THR A 216 2.36 0.79 3.29
C THR A 216 1.34 0.52 2.19
N ARG A 217 1.06 -0.75 1.89
CA ARG A 217 0.05 -1.19 0.92
C ARG A 217 -1.33 -0.55 1.21
N PRO A 218 -2.02 -0.02 0.20
CA PRO A 218 -3.30 0.67 0.33
C PRO A 218 -4.45 -0.33 0.49
N GLU A 219 -4.39 -1.50 -0.13
CA GLU A 219 -5.35 -2.59 0.08
C GLU A 219 -5.27 -3.21 1.48
N CYS A 220 -4.17 -3.00 2.21
CA CYS A 220 -4.00 -3.46 3.60
C CYS A 220 -4.45 -2.43 4.64
N LEU A 221 -5.43 -1.61 4.27
CA LEU A 221 -6.10 -0.69 5.17
C LEU A 221 -7.48 -1.27 5.51
N SER A 222 -7.82 -1.25 6.79
CA SER A 222 -9.15 -1.71 7.22
C SER A 222 -10.23 -0.87 6.56
N PRO A 223 -11.17 -1.47 5.80
CA PRO A 223 -12.26 -0.73 5.16
C PRO A 223 -13.25 -0.16 6.18
N ARG A 224 -13.24 -0.68 7.42
CA ARG A 224 -14.09 -0.23 8.53
C ARG A 224 -13.37 0.74 9.48
N ALA A 225 -12.17 1.22 9.13
CA ALA A 225 -11.42 2.16 9.94
C ALA A 225 -12.22 3.45 10.15
N THR A 226 -12.29 3.91 11.40
CA THR A 226 -12.82 5.23 11.71
C THR A 226 -11.93 6.32 11.08
N PRO A 227 -12.45 7.52 10.85
CA PRO A 227 -11.65 8.58 10.26
C PRO A 227 -10.39 8.98 11.03
N ARG A 228 -10.34 8.74 12.34
CA ARG A 228 -9.18 8.98 13.21
C ARG A 228 -8.15 7.84 13.10
N GLU A 229 -8.59 6.60 13.00
CA GLU A 229 -7.70 5.45 12.77
C GLU A 229 -7.05 5.52 11.39
N ALA A 230 -7.81 5.93 10.36
CA ALA A 230 -7.28 6.16 9.02
C ALA A 230 -6.18 7.25 9.01
N GLU A 231 -6.42 8.39 9.68
CA GLU A 231 -5.42 9.46 9.82
C GLU A 231 -4.17 8.96 10.55
N ALA A 232 -4.31 8.26 11.68
CA ALA A 232 -3.18 7.71 12.42
C ALA A 232 -2.37 6.69 11.59
N ARG A 233 -3.07 5.87 10.79
CA ARG A 233 -2.43 4.91 9.89
C ARG A 233 -1.67 5.63 8.77
N ASP A 234 -2.25 6.66 8.16
CA ASP A 234 -1.55 7.44 7.12
C ASP A 234 -0.35 8.22 7.68
N GLN A 235 -0.43 8.72 8.91
CA GLN A 235 0.72 9.33 9.60
C GLN A 235 1.85 8.31 9.78
N TRP A 236 1.52 7.08 10.21
CA TRP A 236 2.50 6.00 10.30
C TRP A 236 3.09 5.65 8.92
N ARG A 237 2.25 5.55 7.87
CA ARG A 237 2.74 5.28 6.50
C ARG A 237 3.69 6.37 6.02
N GLN A 238 3.38 7.64 6.27
CA GLN A 238 4.27 8.76 5.96
C GLN A 238 5.63 8.60 6.65
N GLN A 239 5.65 8.25 7.93
CA GLN A 239 6.88 8.01 8.68
C GLN A 239 7.70 6.83 8.13
N VAL A 240 7.06 5.71 7.78
CA VAL A 240 7.74 4.56 7.17
C VAL A 240 8.35 4.93 5.82
N LEU A 241 7.59 5.64 4.98
CA LEU A 241 8.06 6.06 3.66
C LEU A 241 9.21 7.06 3.74
N ALA A 242 9.23 7.92 4.76
CA ALA A 242 10.29 8.89 4.98
C ALA A 242 11.65 8.25 5.32
N GLN A 243 11.69 6.99 5.76
CA GLN A 243 12.94 6.28 6.09
C GLN A 243 13.76 5.85 4.87
N VAL A 244 13.23 6.03 3.66
CA VAL A 244 13.87 5.64 2.40
C VAL A 244 14.29 6.88 1.63
N ASP A 245 15.57 7.02 1.32
CA ASP A 245 16.02 8.10 0.44
C ASP A 245 15.65 7.77 -1.02
N ALA A 246 14.98 8.72 -1.69
CA ALA A 246 14.56 8.58 -3.07
C ALA A 246 15.68 8.94 -4.06
N ALA A 247 16.69 9.70 -3.65
CA ALA A 247 17.73 10.20 -4.54
C ALA A 247 18.65 9.07 -5.05
N GLY A 248 18.95 8.09 -4.19
CA GLY A 248 19.79 6.93 -4.52
C GLY A 248 19.06 5.76 -5.19
N LEU A 249 17.77 5.87 -5.50
CA LEU A 249 16.99 4.77 -6.06
C LEU A 249 17.02 4.75 -7.60
N PRO A 250 17.06 3.56 -8.21
CA PRO A 250 16.69 3.39 -9.61
C PRO A 250 15.30 3.97 -9.90
N VAL A 251 15.10 4.49 -11.12
CA VAL A 251 13.93 5.31 -11.47
C VAL A 251 12.60 4.58 -11.22
N HIS A 252 12.52 3.27 -11.50
CA HIS A 252 11.29 2.51 -11.27
C HIS A 252 10.93 2.41 -9.78
N TRP A 253 11.90 2.19 -8.89
CA TRP A 253 11.67 2.20 -7.44
C TRP A 253 11.37 3.60 -6.92
N LYS A 254 12.06 4.62 -7.45
CA LYS A 254 11.79 6.02 -7.13
C LYS A 254 10.34 6.40 -7.48
N ASN A 255 9.87 6.06 -8.68
CA ASN A 255 8.51 6.30 -9.12
C ASN A 255 7.48 5.65 -8.18
N ARG A 256 7.66 4.36 -7.82
CA ARG A 256 6.77 3.66 -6.88
C ARG A 256 6.71 4.32 -5.51
N LEU A 257 7.87 4.75 -4.98
CA LEU A 257 7.95 5.47 -3.72
C LEU A 257 7.24 6.83 -3.80
N LEU A 258 7.47 7.60 -4.86
CA LEU A 258 6.84 8.90 -5.06
C LEU A 258 5.31 8.80 -5.22
N MET A 259 4.80 7.84 -5.99
CA MET A 259 3.37 7.58 -6.11
C MET A 259 2.73 7.29 -4.75
N ARG A 260 3.37 6.42 -3.95
CA ARG A 260 2.90 6.07 -2.61
C ARG A 260 2.89 7.28 -1.67
N ARG A 261 3.99 8.04 -1.64
CA ARG A 261 4.09 9.24 -0.79
C ARG A 261 3.06 10.28 -1.19
N ALA A 262 2.90 10.54 -2.48
CA ALA A 262 1.95 11.52 -2.98
C ALA A 262 0.50 11.17 -2.59
N ALA A 263 0.12 9.90 -2.69
CA ALA A 263 -1.20 9.42 -2.26
C ALA A 263 -1.42 9.56 -0.74
N VAL A 264 -0.42 9.22 0.08
CA VAL A 264 -0.50 9.36 1.55
C VAL A 264 -0.56 10.84 1.95
N SER A 265 0.27 11.68 1.35
CA SER A 265 0.30 13.13 1.58
C SER A 265 -1.04 13.79 1.24
N ALA A 266 -1.70 13.37 0.15
CA ALA A 266 -3.03 13.85 -0.21
C ALA A 266 -4.11 13.46 0.82
N SER A 267 -4.07 12.22 1.32
CA SER A 267 -5.02 11.71 2.31
C SER A 267 -4.87 12.42 3.66
N LEU A 268 -3.61 12.68 4.08
CA LEU A 268 -3.31 13.48 5.27
C LEU A 268 -3.75 14.93 5.13
N ALA A 269 -3.56 15.56 3.97
CA ALA A 269 -4.03 16.92 3.71
C ALA A 269 -5.55 17.02 3.89
N PHE A 270 -6.30 16.01 3.43
CA PHE A 270 -7.75 15.93 3.66
C PHE A 270 -8.10 15.78 5.15
N ALA A 271 -7.43 14.88 5.87
CA ALA A 271 -7.65 14.70 7.31
C ALA A 271 -7.36 15.97 8.12
N HIS A 272 -6.25 16.66 7.82
CA HIS A 272 -5.87 17.93 8.45
C HIS A 272 -6.87 19.05 8.14
N ALA A 273 -7.30 19.18 6.89
CA ALA A 273 -8.32 20.13 6.48
C ALA A 273 -9.62 19.90 7.24
N ARG A 274 -10.05 18.64 7.41
CA ARG A 274 -11.24 18.28 8.20
C ARG A 274 -11.14 18.66 9.66
N ARG A 275 -9.96 18.58 10.26
CA ARG A 275 -9.70 19.03 11.63
C ARG A 275 -9.61 20.56 11.78
N GLY A 276 -9.65 21.31 10.68
CA GLY A 276 -9.51 22.76 10.68
C GLY A 276 -8.09 23.23 11.00
N LEU A 277 -7.08 22.37 10.77
CA LEU A 277 -5.68 22.78 10.85
C LEU A 277 -5.37 23.80 9.75
N ALA A 278 -4.35 24.63 9.98
CA ALA A 278 -3.93 25.62 9.01
C ALA A 278 -3.58 24.94 7.66
N PRO A 279 -3.92 25.56 6.51
CA PRO A 279 -3.56 25.03 5.21
C PRO A 279 -2.04 25.02 5.06
N GLU A 280 -1.46 23.83 4.96
CA GLU A 280 -0.06 23.64 4.59
C GLU A 280 0.01 23.23 3.11
N PRO A 281 1.05 23.66 2.35
CA PRO A 281 1.26 23.20 1.00
C PRO A 281 1.26 21.68 0.95
N VAL A 282 0.42 21.08 0.09
CA VAL A 282 0.29 19.62 -0.01
C VAL A 282 1.59 19.06 -0.59
N PRO A 283 2.44 18.36 0.18
CA PRO A 283 3.73 17.88 -0.33
C PRO A 283 3.57 16.92 -1.51
N GLY A 284 2.43 16.23 -1.56
CA GLY A 284 2.08 15.27 -2.61
C GLY A 284 2.09 15.84 -4.02
N LEU A 285 1.89 17.15 -4.22
CA LEU A 285 2.03 17.76 -5.55
C LEU A 285 3.47 17.74 -6.05
N ALA A 286 4.43 18.06 -5.19
CA ALA A 286 5.86 18.03 -5.53
C ALA A 286 6.34 16.58 -5.74
N GLU A 287 5.88 15.65 -4.89
CA GLU A 287 6.18 14.22 -5.03
C GLU A 287 5.63 13.66 -6.34
N PHE A 288 4.39 13.98 -6.69
CA PHE A 288 3.77 13.55 -7.93
C PHE A 288 4.45 14.16 -9.16
N ALA A 289 4.85 15.43 -9.10
CA ALA A 289 5.60 16.08 -10.18
C ALA A 289 6.97 15.43 -10.43
N GLY A 290 7.58 14.83 -9.39
CA GLY A 290 8.85 14.11 -9.49
C GLY A 290 8.76 12.74 -10.17
N ILE A 291 7.56 12.20 -10.42
CA ILE A 291 7.35 10.94 -11.14
C ILE A 291 7.73 11.13 -12.61
N VAL A 292 8.41 10.15 -13.18
CA VAL A 292 8.78 10.08 -14.61
C VAL A 292 7.80 9.12 -15.33
N PRO A 293 6.76 9.61 -16.03
CA PRO A 293 5.70 8.75 -16.56
C PRO A 293 6.16 7.78 -17.65
N THR A 294 7.20 8.13 -18.42
CA THR A 294 7.75 7.28 -19.48
C THR A 294 8.46 6.03 -18.97
N GLU A 295 8.77 5.98 -17.67
CA GLU A 295 9.42 4.86 -16.99
C GLU A 295 8.42 4.01 -16.18
N LEU A 296 7.11 4.23 -16.37
CA LEU A 296 6.07 3.45 -15.74
C LEU A 296 5.72 2.23 -16.60
N THR A 297 5.63 1.08 -15.95
CA THR A 297 5.16 -0.17 -16.57
C THR A 297 3.65 -0.32 -16.44
N GLU A 298 3.08 -1.34 -17.08
CA GLU A 298 1.65 -1.68 -16.92
C GLU A 298 1.29 -1.97 -15.45
N ASP A 299 2.19 -2.63 -14.71
CA ASP A 299 2.03 -2.93 -13.28
C ASP A 299 1.96 -1.67 -12.40
N ASP A 300 2.53 -0.55 -12.87
CA ASP A 300 2.55 0.71 -12.13
C ASP A 300 1.29 1.56 -12.38
N GLN A 301 0.53 1.28 -13.45
CA GLN A 301 -0.61 2.10 -13.86
C GLN A 301 -1.71 2.23 -12.79
N PRO A 302 -2.12 1.16 -12.08
CA PRO A 302 -3.12 1.29 -11.02
C PRO A 302 -2.69 2.23 -9.90
N ALA A 303 -1.42 2.14 -9.49
CA ALA A 303 -0.86 2.99 -8.43
C ALA A 303 -0.69 4.45 -8.91
N TYR A 304 -0.30 4.66 -10.17
CA TYR A 304 -0.20 5.98 -10.77
C TYR A 304 -1.56 6.68 -10.84
N ALA A 305 -2.58 5.99 -11.37
CA ALA A 305 -3.93 6.54 -11.48
C ALA A 305 -4.54 6.87 -10.11
N GLU A 306 -4.35 6.01 -9.12
CA GLU A 306 -4.77 6.30 -7.74
C GLU A 306 -4.05 7.52 -7.16
N ALA A 307 -2.73 7.61 -7.31
CA ALA A 307 -1.96 8.76 -6.83
C ALA A 307 -2.39 10.06 -7.54
N ALA A 308 -2.59 10.02 -8.86
CA ALA A 308 -3.03 11.17 -9.66
C ALA A 308 -4.38 11.71 -9.18
N MET A 309 -5.38 10.84 -9.00
CA MET A 309 -6.71 11.25 -8.54
C MET A 309 -6.69 11.80 -7.12
N ARG A 310 -5.98 11.14 -6.19
CA ARG A 310 -5.88 11.60 -4.79
C ARG A 310 -5.20 12.96 -4.70
N VAL A 311 -4.06 13.13 -5.38
CA VAL A 311 -3.32 14.39 -5.43
C VAL A 311 -4.17 15.48 -6.07
N ASN A 312 -4.86 15.16 -7.16
CA ASN A 312 -5.74 16.13 -7.80
C ASN A 312 -6.87 16.54 -6.86
N ALA A 313 -7.56 15.58 -6.23
CA ALA A 313 -8.61 15.86 -5.25
C ALA A 313 -8.12 16.85 -4.16
N ALA A 314 -6.96 16.56 -3.57
CA ALA A 314 -6.39 17.32 -2.46
C ALA A 314 -5.69 18.63 -2.85
N ARG A 315 -5.41 18.90 -4.13
CA ARG A 315 -4.48 19.98 -4.55
C ARG A 315 -4.81 21.37 -4.01
N TRP A 316 -6.10 21.65 -3.80
CA TRP A 316 -6.57 22.96 -3.33
C TRP A 316 -6.63 23.08 -1.81
N LEU A 317 -6.49 21.97 -1.07
CA LEU A 317 -6.57 21.97 0.39
C LEU A 317 -5.41 22.72 1.05
N GLY A 318 -4.26 22.80 0.38
CA GLY A 318 -3.10 23.57 0.84
C GLY A 318 -3.09 25.04 0.40
N SER A 319 -4.16 25.53 -0.24
CA SER A 319 -4.27 26.91 -0.72
C SER A 319 -5.19 27.73 0.21
N PRO A 320 -4.66 28.61 1.08
CA PRO A 320 -5.48 29.39 1.99
C PRO A 320 -6.31 30.42 1.22
N ALA A 321 -7.64 30.35 1.36
CA ALA A 321 -8.53 31.43 0.96
C ALA A 321 -9.83 31.37 1.78
N GLY A 322 -10.14 32.44 2.50
CA GLY A 322 -11.43 32.60 3.20
C GLY A 322 -12.49 33.28 2.35
N ALA A 323 -12.09 34.04 1.34
CA ALA A 323 -12.98 34.77 0.44
C ALA A 323 -12.37 34.93 -0.96
N ARG A 324 -13.21 35.16 -1.96
CA ARG A 324 -12.83 35.55 -3.33
C ARG A 324 -13.70 36.70 -3.77
N ASP A 325 -13.07 37.76 -4.26
CA ASP A 325 -13.73 38.94 -4.78
C ASP A 325 -13.65 38.95 -6.31
N PHE A 326 -14.81 39.05 -6.95
CA PHE A 326 -14.96 39.18 -8.40
C PHE A 326 -15.68 40.49 -8.76
N GLY A 327 -15.58 41.52 -7.92
CA GLY A 327 -16.23 42.80 -8.04
C GLY A 327 -17.62 42.80 -7.39
N PRO A 328 -18.73 42.87 -8.16
CA PRO A 328 -20.06 42.80 -7.58
C PRO A 328 -20.35 41.45 -6.94
N VAL A 329 -19.71 40.37 -7.39
CA VAL A 329 -19.88 39.01 -6.86
C VAL A 329 -18.74 38.68 -5.91
N GLN A 330 -19.09 38.31 -4.68
CA GLN A 330 -18.15 37.92 -3.63
C GLN A 330 -18.52 36.54 -3.08
N LEU A 331 -17.52 35.69 -2.93
CA LEU A 331 -17.63 34.42 -2.22
C LEU A 331 -16.95 34.50 -0.86
N THR A 332 -17.59 33.94 0.16
CA THR A 332 -16.99 33.83 1.49
C THR A 332 -17.27 32.46 2.08
N LEU A 333 -16.25 31.84 2.67
CA LEU A 333 -16.39 30.63 3.48
C LEU A 333 -16.70 31.04 4.92
N VAL A 334 -17.81 30.56 5.44
CA VAL A 334 -18.25 30.80 6.82
C VAL A 334 -18.56 29.48 7.51
N ALA A 335 -18.48 29.47 8.84
CA ALA A 335 -18.94 28.33 9.62
C ALA A 335 -20.47 28.17 9.50
N GLY A 336 -20.91 26.93 9.32
CA GLY A 336 -22.32 26.53 9.35
C GLY A 336 -22.73 25.93 10.70
N ALA A 337 -23.87 25.24 10.72
CA ALA A 337 -24.32 24.50 11.89
C ALA A 337 -23.53 23.19 12.03
N ASP A 338 -23.31 22.71 13.26
CA ASP A 338 -22.80 21.36 13.53
C ASP A 338 -21.51 20.97 12.77
N GLY A 339 -20.60 21.93 12.55
CA GLY A 339 -19.33 21.71 11.85
C GLY A 339 -19.41 21.79 10.32
N GLU A 340 -20.55 22.17 9.75
CA GLU A 340 -20.68 22.49 8.34
C GLU A 340 -19.77 23.67 7.95
N ARG A 341 -19.39 23.66 6.68
CA ARG A 341 -18.74 24.78 6.01
C ARG A 341 -19.67 25.31 4.94
N CYS A 342 -20.06 26.57 5.07
CA CYS A 342 -20.99 27.21 4.17
C CYS A 342 -20.27 28.20 3.27
N VAL A 343 -20.58 28.15 1.99
CA VAL A 343 -20.17 29.16 1.02
C VAL A 343 -21.34 30.11 0.83
N GLU A 344 -21.09 31.38 1.09
CA GLU A 344 -22.00 32.47 0.81
C GLU A 344 -21.57 33.18 -0.47
N LEU A 345 -22.51 33.34 -1.40
CA LEU A 345 -22.36 34.18 -2.58
C LEU A 345 -23.15 35.46 -2.38
N LYS A 346 -22.45 36.59 -2.38
CA LYS A 346 -23.04 37.92 -2.36
C LYS A 346 -22.95 38.55 -3.75
N ASP A 347 -24.01 39.17 -4.21
CA ASP A 347 -24.08 39.93 -5.47
C ASP A 347 -24.55 41.35 -5.14
N ALA A 348 -23.72 42.35 -5.45
CA ALA A 348 -23.87 43.74 -5.03
C ALA A 348 -24.13 43.88 -3.51
N GLY A 349 -23.37 43.13 -2.70
CA GLY A 349 -23.44 43.14 -1.24
C GLY A 349 -24.63 42.38 -0.62
N ARG A 350 -25.57 41.89 -1.43
CA ARG A 350 -26.71 41.08 -0.95
C ARG A 350 -26.38 39.60 -1.02
N LEU A 351 -26.67 38.85 0.04
CA LEU A 351 -26.58 37.39 0.01
C LEU A 351 -27.63 36.86 -0.97
N VAL A 352 -27.19 36.17 -2.03
CA VAL A 352 -28.04 35.66 -3.11
C VAL A 352 -28.00 34.15 -3.24
N ALA A 353 -26.98 33.48 -2.71
CA ALA A 353 -26.96 32.03 -2.57
C ALA A 353 -26.11 31.62 -1.36
N ARG A 354 -26.51 30.51 -0.73
CA ARG A 354 -25.75 29.86 0.35
C ARG A 354 -25.79 28.35 0.15
N ARG A 355 -24.64 27.70 0.23
CA ARG A 355 -24.54 26.24 0.18
C ARG A 355 -23.61 25.74 1.28
N CYS A 356 -24.10 24.80 2.08
CA CYS A 356 -23.35 24.18 3.17
C CYS A 356 -22.95 22.74 2.82
N SER A 357 -21.85 22.27 3.42
CA SER A 357 -21.38 20.89 3.31
C SER A 357 -20.52 20.52 4.51
N TYR A 358 -20.52 19.24 4.88
CA TYR A 358 -19.57 18.67 5.83
C TYR A 358 -18.20 18.36 5.19
N GLY A 359 -18.11 18.46 3.86
CA GLY A 359 -16.88 18.30 3.10
C GLY A 359 -15.93 19.49 3.18
N GLN A 360 -14.75 19.32 2.60
CA GLN A 360 -13.79 20.41 2.43
C GLN A 360 -14.16 21.26 1.22
N VAL A 361 -14.25 22.57 1.40
CA VAL A 361 -14.56 23.50 0.32
C VAL A 361 -13.37 24.42 0.10
N ALA A 362 -12.87 24.48 -1.12
CA ALA A 362 -11.62 25.15 -1.43
C ALA A 362 -11.85 26.45 -2.20
N ILE A 363 -12.11 27.54 -1.48
CA ILE A 363 -12.40 28.87 -2.05
C ILE A 363 -11.34 29.34 -3.05
N ALA A 364 -10.07 28.97 -2.85
CA ALA A 364 -8.97 29.31 -3.76
C ALA A 364 -9.19 28.80 -5.20
N SER A 365 -9.98 27.72 -5.36
CA SER A 365 -10.33 27.16 -6.67
C SER A 365 -11.42 27.92 -7.41
N ALA A 366 -12.03 28.95 -6.80
CA ALA A 366 -13.18 29.63 -7.39
C ALA A 366 -12.80 30.41 -8.65
N THR A 367 -13.53 30.16 -9.75
CA THR A 367 -13.39 30.86 -11.02
C THR A 367 -14.74 31.38 -11.48
N MET A 368 -14.81 32.64 -11.93
CA MET A 368 -16.03 33.23 -12.49
C MET A 368 -15.90 33.36 -14.01
N ASN A 369 -16.99 33.13 -14.74
CA ASN A 369 -17.01 33.39 -16.17
C ASN A 369 -16.98 34.89 -16.47
N ARG A 370 -16.61 35.24 -17.70
CA ARG A 370 -16.48 36.64 -18.14
C ARG A 370 -17.80 37.41 -18.04
N GLU A 371 -18.93 36.73 -18.24
CA GLU A 371 -20.26 37.32 -18.20
C GLU A 371 -20.77 37.58 -16.76
N GLY A 372 -20.06 37.12 -15.72
CA GLY A 372 -20.45 37.29 -14.32
C GLY A 372 -21.76 36.57 -13.94
N ARG A 373 -22.11 35.50 -14.68
CA ARG A 373 -23.35 34.75 -14.52
C ARG A 373 -23.13 33.29 -14.13
N ALA A 374 -21.89 32.81 -14.16
CA ALA A 374 -21.53 31.47 -13.73
C ALA A 374 -20.22 31.49 -12.97
N LEU A 375 -20.11 30.63 -11.96
CA LEU A 375 -18.92 30.44 -11.16
C LEU A 375 -18.79 28.96 -10.81
N THR A 376 -17.56 28.46 -10.76
CA THR A 376 -17.27 27.11 -10.26
C THR A 376 -16.40 27.14 -9.02
N LEU A 377 -16.51 26.11 -8.19
CA LEU A 377 -15.76 25.95 -6.95
C LEU A 377 -15.56 24.45 -6.65
N ALA A 378 -14.35 24.05 -6.30
CA ALA A 378 -14.06 22.67 -5.91
C ALA A 378 -14.49 22.37 -4.47
N ALA A 379 -15.14 21.22 -4.29
CA ALA A 379 -15.51 20.69 -2.99
C ALA A 379 -15.16 19.21 -2.89
N GLN A 380 -14.58 18.79 -1.78
CA GLN A 380 -14.13 17.42 -1.53
C GLN A 380 -14.89 16.87 -0.32
N PRO A 381 -16.02 16.14 -0.52
CA PRO A 381 -16.76 15.54 0.59
C PRO A 381 -16.05 14.35 1.22
N LEU A 382 -15.26 13.59 0.45
CA LEU A 382 -14.54 12.40 0.92
C LEU A 382 -13.08 12.44 0.47
N ASP A 383 -12.23 11.67 1.15
CA ASP A 383 -10.85 11.50 0.72
C ASP A 383 -10.77 10.92 -0.70
N GLY A 384 -9.99 11.55 -1.56
CA GLY A 384 -9.86 11.16 -2.98
C GLY A 384 -11.09 11.41 -3.86
N TRP A 385 -12.18 12.01 -3.35
CA TRP A 385 -13.39 12.33 -4.11
C TRP A 385 -13.65 13.84 -4.17
N ARG A 386 -13.41 14.47 -5.33
CA ARG A 386 -13.63 15.91 -5.52
C ARG A 386 -14.70 16.19 -6.55
N GLU A 387 -15.70 16.94 -6.12
CA GLU A 387 -16.83 17.40 -6.92
C GLU A 387 -16.65 18.88 -7.30
N LEU A 388 -17.42 19.32 -8.29
CA LEU A 388 -17.46 20.71 -8.71
C LEU A 388 -18.81 21.33 -8.37
N TRP A 389 -18.82 22.37 -7.55
CA TRP A 389 -20.01 23.19 -7.32
C TRP A 389 -20.09 24.24 -8.42
N VAL A 390 -21.25 24.34 -9.06
CA VAL A 390 -21.53 25.30 -10.12
C VAL A 390 -22.62 26.25 -9.65
N PHE A 391 -22.23 27.50 -9.48
CA PHE A 391 -23.12 28.61 -9.20
C PHE A 391 -23.53 29.24 -10.53
N ARG A 392 -24.83 29.36 -10.78
CA ARG A 392 -25.35 29.94 -12.03
C ARG A 392 -26.50 30.89 -11.78
N LYS A 393 -26.49 32.02 -12.49
CA LYS A 393 -27.53 33.05 -12.42
C LYS A 393 -28.63 32.72 -13.43
N THR A 394 -29.77 32.28 -12.91
CA THR A 394 -30.99 31.99 -13.69
C THR A 394 -31.94 33.19 -13.70
N ARG A 395 -33.08 33.07 -14.40
CA ARG A 395 -34.15 34.07 -14.33
C ARG A 395 -34.71 34.26 -12.91
N GLU A 396 -34.64 33.23 -12.08
CA GLU A 396 -35.14 33.23 -10.70
C GLU A 396 -34.06 33.63 -9.67
N GLY A 397 -32.83 33.91 -10.12
CA GLY A 397 -31.70 34.22 -9.26
C GLY A 397 -30.60 33.16 -9.31
N TRP A 398 -29.67 33.26 -8.36
CA TRP A 398 -28.52 32.35 -8.28
C TRP A 398 -28.95 30.98 -7.76
N ARG A 399 -28.51 29.93 -8.46
CA ARG A 399 -28.67 28.52 -8.05
C ARG A 399 -27.30 27.86 -7.93
N VAL A 400 -27.22 26.85 -7.07
CA VAL A 400 -25.99 26.08 -6.86
C VAL A 400 -26.26 24.61 -7.10
N GLU A 401 -25.57 24.02 -8.06
CA GLU A 401 -25.66 22.62 -8.41
C GLU A 401 -24.30 21.93 -8.24
N VAL A 402 -24.31 20.60 -8.11
CA VAL A 402 -23.11 19.79 -7.92
C VAL A 402 -22.90 18.88 -9.11
N LEU A 403 -21.69 18.92 -9.65
CA LEU A 403 -21.19 17.99 -10.64
C LEU A 403 -20.23 17.00 -9.97
N PRO A 404 -20.69 15.77 -9.67
CA PRO A 404 -19.82 14.74 -9.14
C PRO A 404 -18.92 14.13 -10.24
N PRO A 405 -17.81 13.47 -9.88
CA PRO A 405 -17.00 12.67 -10.80
C PRO A 405 -17.79 11.58 -11.52
N ALA A 406 -18.72 10.93 -10.81
CA ALA A 406 -19.65 9.95 -11.37
C ALA A 406 -20.99 10.00 -10.63
N ALA A 407 -22.05 9.51 -11.29
CA ALA A 407 -23.40 9.51 -10.74
C ALA A 407 -23.64 8.45 -9.65
N ALA A 408 -22.85 7.37 -9.63
CA ALA A 408 -23.00 6.25 -8.69
C ALA A 408 -21.74 6.06 -7.86
N GLN A 409 -21.95 5.72 -6.58
CA GLN A 409 -20.99 5.29 -5.56
C GLN A 409 -19.72 6.16 -5.43
N PRO A 410 -19.64 7.01 -4.40
CA PRO A 410 -18.42 7.73 -4.08
C PRO A 410 -17.24 6.76 -3.84
N GLY A 411 -16.08 7.10 -4.40
CA GLY A 411 -14.85 6.32 -4.29
C GLY A 411 -13.65 7.21 -4.57
N LEU A 412 -12.81 6.85 -5.55
CA LEU A 412 -11.79 7.76 -6.07
C LEU A 412 -12.32 8.42 -7.34
N GLY A 413 -12.30 9.76 -7.37
CA GLY A 413 -12.72 10.49 -8.55
C GLY A 413 -12.63 12.00 -8.38
N VAL A 414 -12.47 12.68 -9.51
CA VAL A 414 -12.33 14.13 -9.59
C VAL A 414 -13.15 14.65 -10.75
N ALA A 415 -14.05 15.60 -10.47
CA ALA A 415 -14.59 16.53 -11.44
C ALA A 415 -13.84 17.87 -11.30
N GLU A 416 -13.26 18.35 -12.39
CA GLU A 416 -12.39 19.51 -12.39
C GLU A 416 -12.78 20.52 -13.45
N PHE A 417 -12.97 21.77 -13.03
CA PHE A 417 -13.09 22.90 -13.95
C PHE A 417 -11.81 23.05 -14.78
N ALA A 418 -11.97 23.06 -16.11
CA ALA A 418 -10.86 23.16 -17.06
C ALA A 418 -10.90 24.42 -17.93
N GLY A 419 -11.94 25.25 -17.86
CA GLY A 419 -12.03 26.51 -18.63
C GLY A 419 -13.44 26.98 -18.92
N TRP A 420 -13.58 28.27 -19.22
CA TRP A 420 -14.83 28.86 -19.69
C TRP A 420 -14.79 29.01 -21.21
N VAL A 421 -15.86 28.60 -21.90
CA VAL A 421 -15.99 28.83 -23.34
C VAL A 421 -16.61 30.21 -23.56
N PRO A 422 -16.07 31.05 -24.46
CA PRO A 422 -16.66 32.35 -24.79
C PRO A 422 -18.12 32.21 -25.23
N GLY A 423 -18.97 33.14 -24.77
CA GLY A 423 -20.42 33.12 -25.00
C GLY A 423 -21.23 32.78 -23.74
N GLY A 424 -20.57 32.29 -22.68
CA GLY A 424 -21.16 32.18 -21.34
C GLY A 424 -22.21 31.09 -21.18
N THR A 425 -22.31 30.15 -22.13
CA THR A 425 -23.26 29.03 -22.13
C THR A 425 -22.60 27.67 -21.86
N GLN A 426 -21.28 27.57 -22.00
CA GLN A 426 -20.54 26.31 -21.92
C GLN A 426 -19.28 26.46 -21.06
N MET A 427 -18.87 25.35 -20.46
CA MET A 427 -17.60 25.22 -19.76
C MET A 427 -16.89 23.93 -20.13
N LEU A 428 -15.59 23.89 -19.86
CA LEU A 428 -14.75 22.72 -20.02
C LEU A 428 -14.60 22.03 -18.67
N LEU A 429 -14.77 20.72 -18.66
CA LEU A 429 -14.67 19.88 -17.47
C LEU A 429 -13.74 18.71 -17.76
N ALA A 430 -12.79 18.45 -16.87
CA ALA A 430 -12.01 17.22 -16.88
C ALA A 430 -12.52 16.29 -15.77
N ARG A 431 -12.83 15.04 -16.10
CA ARG A 431 -13.28 14.03 -15.14
C ARG A 431 -12.36 12.83 -15.14
N GLU A 432 -12.03 12.36 -13.95
CA GLU A 432 -11.40 11.07 -13.68
C GLU A 432 -12.19 10.34 -12.61
N VAL A 433 -12.40 9.05 -12.78
CA VAL A 433 -13.08 8.23 -11.77
C VAL A 433 -12.63 6.78 -11.84
N ARG A 434 -12.54 6.14 -10.68
CA ARG A 434 -12.48 4.68 -10.55
C ARG A 434 -13.88 4.15 -10.28
N ALA A 435 -14.48 3.50 -11.28
CA ALA A 435 -15.80 2.88 -11.19
C ALA A 435 -15.71 1.41 -11.63
N GLU A 436 -16.29 0.50 -10.85
CA GLU A 436 -16.31 -0.95 -11.16
C GLU A 436 -14.91 -1.53 -11.44
N GLY A 437 -13.91 -1.09 -10.67
CA GLY A 437 -12.51 -1.51 -10.84
C GLY A 437 -11.82 -0.96 -12.10
N LYS A 438 -12.49 -0.11 -12.90
CA LYS A 438 -11.93 0.51 -14.09
C LYS A 438 -11.70 2.00 -13.89
N TYR A 439 -10.55 2.46 -14.35
CA TYR A 439 -10.22 3.87 -14.45
C TYR A 439 -10.82 4.44 -15.72
N ARG A 440 -11.54 5.55 -15.62
CA ARG A 440 -12.07 6.30 -16.76
C ARG A 440 -11.66 7.75 -16.63
N ARG A 441 -11.20 8.31 -17.74
CA ARG A 441 -10.86 9.72 -17.90
C ARG A 441 -11.64 10.28 -19.09
N SER A 442 -12.25 11.45 -18.91
CA SER A 442 -12.97 12.17 -19.94
C SER A 442 -12.70 13.67 -19.87
N PHE A 443 -12.65 14.30 -21.04
CA PHE A 443 -12.59 15.74 -21.22
C PHE A 443 -13.89 16.17 -21.90
N GLU A 444 -14.62 17.06 -21.26
CA GLU A 444 -16.04 17.29 -21.53
C GLU A 444 -16.32 18.77 -21.82
N LEU A 445 -17.19 19.02 -22.78
CA LEU A 445 -17.86 20.29 -23.00
C LEU A 445 -19.24 20.20 -22.34
N VAL A 446 -19.47 21.03 -21.33
CA VAL A 446 -20.66 20.95 -20.48
C VAL A 446 -21.48 22.23 -20.62
N SER A 447 -22.78 22.07 -20.80
CA SER A 447 -23.75 23.18 -20.79
C SER A 447 -23.83 23.78 -19.39
N ILE A 448 -23.76 25.11 -19.25
CA ILE A 448 -23.89 25.77 -17.94
C ILE A 448 -25.35 25.75 -17.44
N ASP A 449 -26.32 25.77 -18.35
CA ASP A 449 -27.74 25.87 -17.99
C ASP A 449 -28.32 24.54 -17.48
N THR A 450 -27.89 23.43 -18.08
CA THR A 450 -28.40 22.08 -17.77
C THR A 450 -27.37 21.18 -17.09
N LEU A 451 -26.09 21.56 -17.10
CA LEU A 451 -24.96 20.74 -16.65
C LEU A 451 -24.80 19.40 -17.38
N ALA A 452 -25.45 19.26 -18.54
CA ALA A 452 -25.32 18.10 -19.40
C ALA A 452 -24.00 18.16 -20.19
N THR A 453 -23.36 17.01 -20.33
CA THR A 453 -22.21 16.81 -21.22
C THR A 453 -22.70 16.83 -22.67
N GLU A 454 -22.33 17.87 -23.42
CA GLU A 454 -22.71 18.03 -24.82
C GLU A 454 -21.74 17.29 -25.75
N ARG A 455 -20.44 17.28 -25.40
CA ARG A 455 -19.39 16.56 -26.11
C ARG A 455 -18.35 16.03 -25.13
N GLN A 456 -17.75 14.89 -25.45
CA GLN A 456 -16.68 14.30 -24.66
C GLN A 456 -15.56 13.74 -25.55
N ALA A 457 -14.35 13.68 -25.01
CA ALA A 457 -13.18 13.06 -25.63
C ALA A 457 -12.31 12.36 -24.57
N ALA A 458 -11.50 11.39 -24.99
CA ALA A 458 -10.57 10.69 -24.10
C ALA A 458 -9.29 11.50 -23.85
N GLU A 459 -8.93 12.41 -24.76
CA GLU A 459 -7.76 13.27 -24.68
C GLU A 459 -8.13 14.74 -24.97
N PRO A 460 -7.53 15.72 -24.27
CA PRO A 460 -7.87 17.13 -24.45
C PRO A 460 -7.44 17.66 -25.82
N ALA A 461 -6.45 17.01 -26.46
CA ALA A 461 -6.02 17.30 -27.83
C ALA A 461 -7.10 17.06 -28.89
N GLN A 462 -8.01 16.12 -28.62
CA GLN A 462 -9.07 15.74 -29.55
C GLN A 462 -10.27 16.72 -29.53
N MET A 463 -10.28 17.67 -28.58
CA MET A 463 -11.34 18.65 -28.44
C MET A 463 -10.80 20.06 -28.70
N GLY A 464 -11.19 20.66 -29.84
CA GLY A 464 -10.73 22.01 -30.21
C GLY A 464 -11.08 23.10 -29.19
N ALA A 465 -12.12 22.89 -28.36
CA ALA A 465 -12.47 23.81 -27.28
C ALA A 465 -11.39 23.81 -26.17
N PHE A 466 -10.87 22.64 -25.77
CA PHE A 466 -9.75 22.53 -24.82
C PHE A 466 -8.47 23.17 -25.37
N GLN A 467 -8.21 23.03 -26.67
CA GLN A 467 -7.03 23.66 -27.28
C GLN A 467 -7.06 25.19 -27.22
N ARG A 468 -8.25 25.79 -27.33
CA ARG A 468 -8.41 27.25 -27.37
C ARG A 468 -8.66 27.87 -25.99
N TRP A 469 -9.50 27.24 -25.19
CA TRP A 469 -10.14 27.88 -24.04
C TRP A 469 -9.84 27.21 -22.69
N ALA A 470 -8.88 26.28 -22.66
CA ALA A 470 -8.44 25.71 -21.39
C ALA A 470 -7.82 26.78 -20.47
N ASP A 471 -8.28 26.78 -19.23
CA ASP A 471 -7.84 27.69 -18.19
C ASP A 471 -6.31 27.56 -17.96
N PRO A 472 -5.58 28.67 -17.83
CA PRO A 472 -4.13 28.62 -17.60
C PRO A 472 -3.73 27.86 -16.32
N ALA A 473 -4.49 27.98 -15.23
CA ALA A 473 -4.20 27.27 -13.98
C ALA A 473 -4.43 25.77 -14.15
N TRP A 474 -5.49 25.38 -14.86
CA TRP A 474 -5.71 23.97 -15.24
C TRP A 474 -4.56 23.43 -16.09
N ARG A 475 -4.14 24.18 -17.12
CA ARG A 475 -3.01 23.79 -17.98
C ARG A 475 -1.71 23.66 -17.19
N GLY A 476 -1.41 24.60 -16.30
CA GLY A 476 -0.12 24.65 -15.61
C GLY A 476 0.04 23.66 -14.46
N ALA A 477 -1.06 23.24 -13.81
CA ALA A 477 -0.98 22.57 -12.51
C ALA A 477 -1.88 21.34 -12.35
N SER A 478 -2.67 20.94 -13.36
CA SER A 478 -3.58 19.81 -13.18
C SER A 478 -2.93 18.44 -13.39
N PRO A 479 -3.00 17.53 -12.39
CA PRO A 479 -2.53 16.16 -12.57
C PRO A 479 -3.27 15.38 -13.67
N ILE A 480 -4.56 15.65 -13.92
CA ILE A 480 -5.37 14.95 -14.95
C ILE A 480 -4.86 15.15 -16.38
N ARG A 481 -4.08 16.21 -16.60
CA ARG A 481 -3.48 16.55 -17.89
C ARG A 481 -2.19 15.77 -18.14
N ARG A 482 -1.49 15.37 -17.08
CA ARG A 482 -0.18 14.74 -17.12
C ARG A 482 -0.33 13.25 -17.43
#